data_AF-A0A925ZV39-F1
#
_entry.id   AF-A0A925ZV39-F1
#
_cell.length_a   1.000
_cell.length_b   1.000
_cell.length_c   1.000
_cell.angle_alpha   90.00
_cell.angle_beta   90.00
_cell.angle_gamma   90.00
#
_symmetry.space_group_name_H-M   'P 1'
#
loop_
_entity.id
_entity.type
_entity.pdbx_description
1 polymer ?
#
loop_
_entity_poly.entity_id
_entity_poly.type
_entity_poly.pdbx_seq_one_letter_code
_entity_poly.pdbx_strand_id
1 'polypeptide(L)' 'MDNKRIDAALRAAGDTRRVVIGADALSAVDSTFAQCFEQQAAVVVADEHTWAVAGRAVSELLRAAGRTAQ' A
#
# COMPACT_ATOMS: atom_id res chain seq x y z
N MET A 1 -10.26 9.41 -14.40
CA MET A 1 -9.16 8.66 -15.03
C MET A 1 -9.75 7.32 -15.47
N ASP A 2 -9.55 6.88 -16.71
CA ASP A 2 -10.03 5.56 -17.15
C ASP A 2 -8.99 4.47 -16.78
N ASN A 3 -9.37 3.58 -15.85
CA ASN A 3 -8.46 2.54 -15.33
C ASN A 3 -8.57 1.21 -16.08
N LYS A 4 -9.34 1.10 -17.18
CA LYS A 4 -9.55 -0.17 -17.90
C LYS A 4 -8.27 -0.91 -18.27
N ARG A 5 -7.22 -0.16 -18.66
CA ARG A 5 -5.90 -0.73 -19.00
C ARG A 5 -5.17 -1.27 -17.78
N ILE A 6 -5.25 -0.55 -16.65
CA ILE A 6 -4.67 -0.98 -15.37
C ILE A 6 -5.39 -2.24 -14.87
N ASP A 7 -6.72 -2.27 -14.94
CA ASP A 7 -7.49 -3.43 -14.51
C ASP A 7 -7.21 -4.65 -15.38
N ALA A 8 -7.03 -4.47 -16.69
CA ALA A 8 -6.63 -5.54 -17.59
C ALA A 8 -5.23 -6.08 -17.27
N ALA A 9 -4.27 -5.19 -17.00
CA ALA A 9 -2.92 -5.57 -16.59
C ALA A 9 -2.93 -6.30 -15.24
N LEU A 10 -3.70 -5.81 -14.26
CA LEU A 10 -3.81 -6.42 -12.94
C LEU A 10 -4.41 -7.83 -13.00
N ARG A 11 -5.43 -8.06 -13.85
CA ARG A 11 -5.98 -9.40 -14.08
C ARG A 11 -4.99 -10.38 -14.72
N ALA A 12 -4.01 -9.87 -15.47
CA ALA A 12 -2.99 -10.68 -16.13
C ALA A 12 -1.72 -10.87 -15.28
N ALA A 13 -1.61 -10.19 -14.14
CA ALA A 13 -0.43 -10.24 -13.27
C ALA A 13 -0.40 -11.52 -12.44
N GLY A 14 0.79 -12.12 -12.28
CA GLY A 14 0.98 -13.28 -11.40
C GLY A 14 1.10 -12.89 -9.92
N ASP A 15 1.91 -11.87 -9.64
CA ASP A 15 2.25 -11.49 -8.26
C ASP A 15 1.57 -10.20 -7.77
N THR A 16 1.24 -9.29 -8.70
CA THR A 16 0.59 -8.03 -8.33
C THR A 16 -0.89 -8.27 -8.04
N ARG A 17 -1.26 -8.28 -6.76
CA ARG A 17 -2.64 -8.56 -6.32
C ARG A 17 -3.54 -7.33 -6.32
N ARG A 18 -3.00 -6.14 -6.04
CA ARG A 18 -3.76 -4.89 -5.85
C ARG A 18 -2.96 -3.66 -6.30
N VAL A 19 -3.67 -2.68 -6.86
CA VAL A 19 -3.15 -1.37 -7.25
C VAL A 19 -4.18 -0.31 -6.89
N VAL A 20 -3.74 0.78 -6.26
CA VAL A 20 -4.56 1.97 -5.97
C VAL A 20 -3.82 3.18 -6.56
N ILE A 21 -4.51 3.95 -7.39
CA ILE A 21 -3.94 5.14 -8.04
C ILE A 21 -4.95 6.28 -7.89
N GLY A 22 -4.49 7.39 -7.32
CA GLY A 22 -5.30 8.58 -7.14
C GLY A 22 -4.61 9.60 -6.24
N ALA A 23 -5.21 10.78 -6.15
CA ALA A 23 -4.92 11.69 -5.05
C ALA A 23 -5.27 10.97 -3.73
N ASP A 24 -4.46 11.17 -2.70
CA ASP A 24 -4.65 10.55 -1.37
C ASP A 24 -4.56 9.01 -1.36
N ALA A 25 -3.73 8.41 -2.23
CA ALA A 25 -3.52 6.95 -2.21
C ALA A 25 -3.00 6.41 -0.86
N LEU A 26 -2.38 7.24 -0.02
CA LEU A 26 -1.91 6.85 1.30
C LEU A 26 -3.05 6.44 2.24
N SER A 27 -4.26 7.01 2.12
CA SER A 27 -5.40 6.59 2.97
C SER A 27 -5.84 5.15 2.71
N ALA A 28 -5.46 4.57 1.56
CA ALA A 28 -5.74 3.19 1.21
C ALA A 28 -4.67 2.19 1.69
N VAL A 29 -3.59 2.63 2.36
CA VAL A 29 -2.46 1.78 2.77
C VAL A 29 -2.91 0.57 3.59
N ASP A 30 -3.65 0.80 4.67
CA ASP A 30 -4.11 -0.27 5.56
C ASP A 30 -4.99 -1.28 4.82
N SER A 31 -6.04 -0.79 4.14
CA SER A 31 -6.97 -1.67 3.42
C SER A 31 -6.29 -2.45 2.30
N THR A 32 -5.36 -1.84 1.57
CA THR A 32 -4.58 -2.50 0.52
C THR A 32 -3.67 -3.58 1.11
N PHE A 33 -2.99 -3.27 2.22
CA PHE A 33 -2.14 -4.24 2.91
C PHE A 33 -2.97 -5.42 3.42
N ALA A 34 -4.12 -5.17 4.07
CA ALA A 34 -5.03 -6.19 4.58
C ALA A 34 -5.48 -7.19 3.50
N GLN A 35 -5.77 -6.69 2.30
CA GLN A 35 -6.26 -7.50 1.19
C GLN A 35 -5.18 -8.37 0.54
N CYS A 36 -3.91 -8.02 0.75
CA CYS A 36 -2.76 -8.78 0.25
C CYS A 36 -2.21 -9.73 1.31
N PHE A 37 -2.16 -9.31 2.57
CA PHE A 37 -1.40 -9.96 3.64
C PHE A 37 -2.20 -10.20 4.93
N GLU A 38 -3.51 -9.95 4.92
CA GLU A 38 -4.41 -10.20 6.06
C GLU A 38 -3.96 -9.47 7.34
N GLN A 39 -3.52 -10.19 8.37
CA GLN A 39 -3.08 -9.64 9.68
C GLN A 39 -1.58 -9.82 9.91
N GLN A 40 -0.80 -10.10 8.86
CA GLN A 40 0.65 -10.26 8.98
C GLN A 40 1.34 -8.95 9.40
N ALA A 41 2.51 -9.07 10.02
CA ALA A 41 3.35 -7.92 10.35
C ALA A 41 3.91 -7.27 9.08
N ALA A 42 4.08 -5.95 9.12
CA ALA A 42 4.64 -5.16 8.03
C ALA A 42 6.06 -4.68 8.37
N VAL A 43 6.89 -4.54 7.34
CA VAL A 43 8.16 -3.80 7.40
C VAL A 43 8.09 -2.72 6.33
N VAL A 44 8.28 -1.46 6.71
CA VAL A 44 8.24 -0.33 5.76
C VAL A 44 9.67 0.00 5.34
N VAL A 45 9.98 -0.23 4.06
CA VAL A 45 11.31 0.02 3.49
C VAL A 45 11.22 1.19 2.51
N ALA A 46 12.05 2.21 2.71
CA ALA A 46 12.16 3.38 1.85
C ALA A 46 13.56 3.99 1.97
N ASP A 47 14.03 4.69 0.93
CA ASP A 47 15.19 5.58 1.06
C ASP A 47 14.85 6.80 1.96
N GLU A 48 15.86 7.55 2.37
CA GLU A 48 15.70 8.68 3.30
C GLU A 48 14.70 9.74 2.80
N HIS A 49 14.70 10.03 1.50
CA HIS A 49 13.81 11.05 0.94
C HIS A 49 12.38 10.54 0.89
N THR A 50 12.18 9.32 0.37
CA THR A 50 10.85 8.69 0.35
C THR A 50 10.30 8.48 1.76
N TRP A 51 11.17 8.15 2.73
CA TRP A 51 10.77 8.02 4.12
C TRP A 51 10.26 9.33 4.71
N ALA A 52 10.98 10.43 4.47
CA ALA A 52 10.60 11.76 4.93
C ALA A 52 9.29 12.25 4.30
N VAL A 53 9.03 11.91 3.04
CA VAL A 53 7.83 12.34 2.31
C VAL A 53 6.61 11.46 2.63
N ALA A 54 6.77 10.14 2.72
CA ALA A 54 5.64 9.21 2.83
C ALA A 54 5.86 8.01 3.77
N GLY A 55 7.10 7.52 3.93
CA GLY A 55 7.35 6.29 4.69
C GLY A 55 6.91 6.38 6.16
N ARG A 56 7.17 7.52 6.82
CA ARG A 56 6.69 7.74 8.20
C ARG A 56 5.16 7.66 8.30
N ALA A 57 4.44 8.30 7.37
CA ALA A 57 2.98 8.28 7.35
C ALA A 57 2.43 6.87 7.12
N VAL A 58 3.06 6.08 6.24
CA VAL A 58 2.69 4.67 6.00
C VAL A 58 2.84 3.84 7.28
N SER A 59 3.96 3.98 7.99
CA SER A 59 4.19 3.25 9.26
C SER A 59 3.17 3.63 10.33
N GLU A 60 2.86 4.93 10.46
CA GLU A 60 1.87 5.44 11.41
C GLU A 60 0.44 4.94 11.07
N LEU A 61 0.05 4.93 9.79
CA LEU A 61 -1.26 4.43 9.34
C LEU A 61 -1.43 2.93 9.63
N LEU A 62 -0.41 2.11 9.35
CA LEU A 62 -0.44 0.68 9.64
C LEU A 62 -0.56 0.42 11.14
N ARG A 63 0.20 1.16 11.97
CA ARG A 63 0.14 1.05 13.44
C ARG A 63 -1.21 1.51 14.00
N ALA A 64 -1.76 2.60 13.47
CA ALA A 64 -3.08 3.11 13.87
C ALA A 64 -4.21 2.11 13.55
N ALA A 65 -4.04 1.29 12.51
CA ALA A 65 -4.94 0.19 12.18
C ALA A 65 -4.73 -1.08 13.03
N GLY A 66 -3.84 -1.03 14.04
CA GLY A 66 -3.58 -2.14 14.95
C GLY A 66 -2.54 -3.15 14.45
N ARG A 67 -1.82 -2.84 13.37
CA ARG A 67 -0.79 -3.75 12.83
C ARG A 67 0.55 -3.54 13.51
N THR A 68 1.31 -4.63 13.64
CA THR A 68 2.74 -4.54 13.90
C THR A 68 3.43 -4.05 12.62
N ALA A 69 4.02 -2.85 12.66
CA ALA A 69 4.80 -2.30 11.55
C ALA A 69 6.17 -1.83 12.05
N GLN A 70 7.24 -2.34 11.46
CA GLN A 70 8.63 -1.93 11.74
C GLN A 70 9.08 -0.86 10.76
#